data_AF-W1UCX8-F1
#
_entry.id   AF-W1UCX8-F1
#
_cell.length_a   1.000
_cell.length_b   1.000
_cell.length_c   1.000
_cell.angle_alpha   90.00
_cell.angle_beta   90.00
_cell.angle_gamma   90.00
#
_symmetry.space_group_name_H-M   'P 1'
#
loop_
_entity.id
_entity.type
_entity.pdbx_description
1 polymer ?
#
loop_
_entity_poly.entity_id
_entity_poly.type
_entity_poly.pdbx_seq_one_letter_code
_entity_poly.pdbx_strand_id
1 'polypeptide(L)' 'EIESENLYQVLVTVDGRTLKIVLLKMQGYSTKEIAPLVHLTTGAIYARLDHLRKKLRKIL' A
#
# COMPACT_ATOMS: atom_id res chain seq x y z
N GLU A 1 4.71 9.90 14.38
CA GLU A 1 4.03 8.70 14.90
C GLU A 1 2.79 8.40 14.09
N ILE A 2 2.38 7.14 14.00
CA ILE A 2 1.05 6.78 13.48
C ILE A 2 0.11 6.84 14.69
N GLU A 3 -0.72 7.88 14.76
CA GLU A 3 -1.55 8.20 15.94
C GLU A 3 -2.71 7.21 16.20
N SER A 4 -2.95 6.25 15.28
CA SER A 4 -4.05 5.28 15.39
C SER A 4 -3.51 3.85 15.51
N GLU A 5 -3.71 3.24 16.68
CA GLU A 5 -3.41 1.82 16.97
C GLU A 5 -4.02 0.89 15.91
N ASN A 6 -5.26 1.14 15.49
CA ASN A 6 -5.95 0.36 14.47
C ASN A 6 -5.26 0.46 13.09
N LEU A 7 -4.80 1.66 12.73
CA LEU A 7 -4.04 1.87 11.49
C LEU A 7 -2.68 1.15 11.56
N TYR A 8 -2.01 1.19 12.71
CA TYR A 8 -0.77 0.45 12.94
C TYR A 8 -0.98 -1.07 12.79
N GLN A 9 -2.02 -1.64 13.40
CA GLN A 9 -2.35 -3.07 13.27
C GLN A 9 -2.64 -3.48 11.81
N VAL A 10 -3.36 -2.65 11.05
CA VAL A 10 -3.57 -2.93 9.62
C VAL A 10 -2.25 -2.86 8.84
N LEU A 11 -1.39 -1.87 9.10
CA LEU A 11 -0.13 -1.72 8.39
C LEU A 11 0.88 -2.82 8.73
N VAL A 12 0.94 -3.27 9.99
CA VAL A 12 1.81 -4.38 10.43
C VAL A 12 1.39 -5.70 9.79
N THR A 13 0.11 -5.91 9.54
CA THR A 13 -0.41 -7.15 8.91
C THR A 13 -0.33 -7.14 7.38
N VAL A 14 0.09 -6.03 6.77
CA VAL A 14 0.25 -5.90 5.31
C VAL A 14 1.66 -6.33 4.91
N ASP A 15 1.77 -7.07 3.81
CA ASP A 15 3.07 -7.54 3.33
C ASP A 15 3.99 -6.37 2.95
N GLY A 16 5.29 -6.51 3.23
CA GLY A 16 6.27 -5.43 3.04
C GLY A 16 6.33 -4.88 1.61
N ARG A 17 5.94 -5.66 0.59
CA ARG A 17 5.87 -5.18 -0.79
C ARG A 17 4.72 -4.19 -0.98
N THR A 18 3.55 -4.46 -0.39
CA THR A 18 2.42 -3.52 -0.41
C THR A 18 2.74 -2.25 0.39
N LEU A 19 3.45 -2.36 1.52
CA LEU A 19 3.94 -1.18 2.25
C LEU A 19 4.91 -0.33 1.40
N LYS A 20 5.86 -0.97 0.70
CA LYS A 20 6.78 -0.27 -0.22
C LYS A 20 6.03 0.46 -1.35
N ILE A 21 4.99 -0.16 -1.92
CA ILE A 21 4.13 0.48 -2.93
C ILE A 21 3.47 1.74 -2.37
N VAL A 22 2.88 1.67 -1.17
CA VAL A 22 2.20 2.81 -0.53
C VAL A 22 3.19 3.94 -0.25
N LEU A 23 4.36 3.62 0.30
CA LEU A 23 5.41 4.60 0.57
C LEU A 23 5.81 5.36 -0.70
N LEU A 24 6.09 4.64 -1.80
CA LEU A 24 6.44 5.25 -3.08
C LEU A 24 5.29 6.10 -3.64
N LYS A 25 4.03 5.67 -3.51
CA LYS A 25 2.87 6.50 -3.90
C LYS A 25 2.78 7.79 -3.09
N MET A 26 3.05 7.74 -1.78
CA MET A 26 3.06 8.93 -0.92
C MET A 26 4.20 9.89 -1.26
N GLN A 27 5.32 9.37 -1.75
CA GLN A 27 6.44 10.15 -2.28
C GLN A 27 6.19 10.73 -3.69
N GLY A 28 5.01 10.50 -4.28
CA GLY A 28 4.61 11.08 -5.56
C GLY A 28 4.88 10.20 -6.79
N TYR A 29 5.44 9.00 -6.63
CA TYR A 29 5.70 8.12 -7.78
C TYR A 29 4.40 7.66 -8.44
N SER A 30 4.39 7.58 -9.78
CA SER A 30 3.30 6.97 -10.54
C SER A 30 3.34 5.44 -10.42
N THR A 31 2.21 4.78 -10.69
CA THR A 31 2.17 3.30 -10.71
C THR A 31 3.05 2.71 -11.81
N LYS A 32 3.28 3.45 -12.90
CA LYS A 32 4.19 3.06 -13.99
C LYS A 32 5.65 3.08 -13.54
N GLU A 33 6.05 4.06 -12.74
CA GLU A 33 7.40 4.14 -12.17
C GLU A 33 7.62 3.11 -11.06
N ILE A 34 6.58 2.78 -10.28
CA ILE A 34 6.68 1.79 -9.21
C ILE A 34 6.81 0.36 -9.74
N ALA A 35 6.11 0.03 -10.83
CA ALA A 35 6.10 -1.30 -11.45
C ALA A 35 7.50 -1.95 -11.58
N PRO A 36 8.50 -1.29 -12.20
CA PRO A 36 9.84 -1.84 -12.28
C PRO A 36 10.56 -1.92 -10.92
N LEU A 37 10.30 -1.00 -9.97
CA LEU A 37 10.97 -0.94 -8.65
C LEU A 37 10.53 -2.05 -7.68
N VAL A 38 9.35 -2.62 -7.90
CA VAL A 38 8.78 -3.70 -7.07
C VAL A 38 8.57 -5.00 -7.83
N HIS A 39 8.99 -5.05 -9.09
CA HIS A 39 8.86 -6.18 -10.00
C HIS A 39 7.42 -6.71 -10.10
N LEU A 40 6.47 -5.80 -10.30
CA LEU A 40 5.05 -6.12 -10.50
C LEU A 40 4.48 -5.38 -11.70
N THR A 41 3.41 -5.93 -12.28
CA THR A 41 2.62 -5.19 -13.27
C THR A 41 1.85 -4.06 -12.58
N THR A 42 1.51 -3.02 -13.34
CA THR A 42 0.66 -1.92 -12.86
C THR A 42 -0.70 -2.43 -12.35
N GLY A 43 -1.29 -3.41 -13.03
CA GLY A 43 -2.53 -4.07 -12.60
C GLY A 43 -2.41 -4.75 -11.23
N ALA A 44 -1.31 -5.47 -10.99
CA ALA A 44 -1.06 -6.09 -9.69
C ALA A 44 -0.87 -5.05 -8.57
N ILE A 45 -0.27 -3.90 -8.88
CA ILE A 45 -0.17 -2.77 -7.95
C ILE A 45 -1.55 -2.20 -7.63
N TYR A 46 -2.41 -1.98 -8.64
CA TYR A 46 -3.78 -1.51 -8.40
C TYR A 46 -4.59 -2.46 -7.53
N ALA A 47 -4.53 -3.77 -7.80
CA ALA A 47 -5.22 -4.77 -6.99
C ALA A 47 -4.79 -4.71 -5.52
N ARG A 48 -3.48 -4.65 -5.25
CA ARG A 48 -2.93 -4.54 -3.89
C ARG A 48 -3.43 -3.28 -3.17
N LEU A 49 -3.43 -2.14 -3.86
CA LEU A 49 -3.96 -0.88 -3.32
C LEU A 49 -5.47 -0.95 -3.04
N ASP A 50 -6.25 -1.61 -3.90
CA ASP A 50 -7.68 -1.82 -3.70
C ASP A 50 -7.96 -2.70 -2.48
N HIS A 51 -7.24 -3.83 -2.35
CA HIS A 51 -7.34 -4.70 -1.17
C HIS A 51 -6.97 -3.96 0.13
N LEU A 52 -5.93 -3.13 0.09
CA LEU A 52 -5.56 -2.31 1.24
C LEU A 52 -6.66 -1.29 1.59
N ARG A 53 -7.23 -0.58 0.61
CA ARG A 53 -8.36 0.35 0.85
C ARG A 53 -9.56 -0.36 1.47
N LYS A 54 -9.89 -1.57 1.00
CA LYS A 54 -10.97 -2.39 1.58
C LYS A 54 -10.71 -2.77 3.04
N LYS A 55 -9.46 -3.06 3.41
CA LYS A 55 -9.07 -3.32 4.81
C LYS A 55 -9.19 -2.06 5.66
N LEU A 56 -8.70 -0.93 5.17
CA LEU A 56 -8.76 0.36 5.88
C LEU A 56 -10.20 0.84 6.12
N ARG A 57 -11.12 0.66 5.15
CA ARG A 57 -12.55 0.99 5.31
C ARG A 57 -13.28 0.18 6.39
N LYS A 58 -12.71 -0.92 6.88
CA LYS A 58 -13.32 -1.71 7.96
C LYS A 58 -12.96 -1.18 9.34
N ILE A 59 -11.93 -0.34 9.42
CA ILE A 59 -11.37 0.15 10.70
C ILE A 59 -11.51 1.66 10.88
N LEU A 60 -11.82 2.39 9.80
CA LEU A 60 -12.14 3.82 9.76
C LEU A 60 -13.62 3.98 9.45
#